data_AF-A0A960Y0E5-F1
#
_entry.id   AF-A0A960Y0E5-F1
#
_cell.length_a   1.000
_cell.length_b   1.000
_cell.length_c   1.000
_cell.angle_alpha   90.00
_cell.angle_beta   90.00
_cell.angle_gamma   90.00
#
_symmetry.space_group_name_H-M   'P 1'
#
loop_
_entity.id
_entity.type
_entity.pdbx_description
1 polymer ?
#
loop_
_entity_poly.entity_id
_entity_poly.type
_entity_poly.pdbx_seq_one_letter_code
_entity_poly.pdbx_strand_id
1 'polypeptide(L)'
;MKVEHKKTLRQRYIKTAILEILKKETNPLAPKEVYEKIISEGLYNFKAKNPISLISTELRSYCKGVNTSTSKEPKLFEMVDGKYRVLS
;
A
#
# COMPACT_ATOMS: atom_id res chain seq x y z
N MET A 1 23.18 3.56 -21.94
CA MET A 1 22.21 4.61 -21.54
C MET A 1 21.94 4.45 -20.05
N LYS A 2 22.19 5.50 -19.26
CA LYS A 2 22.11 5.47 -17.79
C LYS A 2 20.65 5.40 -17.36
N VAL A 3 20.29 4.40 -16.57
CA VAL A 3 19.13 4.50 -15.69
C VAL A 3 19.65 4.45 -14.25
N GLU A 4 20.14 5.59 -13.81
CA GLU A 4 20.57 5.83 -12.43
C GLU A 4 19.32 6.05 -11.57
N HIS A 5 18.70 4.96 -11.10
CA HIS A 5 17.64 5.05 -10.10
C HIS A 5 18.25 5.12 -8.70
N LYS A 6 18.86 6.27 -8.37
CA LYS A 6 19.18 6.61 -6.97
C LYS A 6 17.88 6.81 -6.20
N LYS A 7 17.59 5.92 -5.26
CA LYS A 7 17.11 6.29 -3.91
C LYS A 7 17.16 5.09 -2.97
N THR A 8 18.26 5.00 -2.24
CA THR A 8 18.46 4.24 -1.00
C THR A 8 17.14 4.08 -0.24
N LEU A 9 16.58 2.87 -0.24
CA LEU A 9 15.39 2.50 0.52
C LEU A 9 15.77 2.47 2.02
N ARG A 10 15.85 3.64 2.68
CA ARG A 10 15.62 3.68 4.14
C ARG A 10 14.25 3.07 4.36
N GLN A 11 14.14 2.04 5.21
CA GLN A 11 12.89 1.34 5.57
C GLN A 11 11.68 2.24 5.37
N ARG A 12 11.03 2.13 4.20
CA ARG A 12 9.97 3.04 3.78
C ARG A 12 8.72 2.67 4.57
N TYR A 13 7.98 3.63 5.10
CA TYR A 13 6.70 3.36 5.76
C TYR A 13 5.83 2.45 4.88
N ILE A 14 5.13 1.49 5.50
CA ILE A 14 4.26 0.52 4.81
C ILE A 14 3.32 1.18 3.78
N LYS A 15 2.77 2.36 4.10
CA LYS A 15 1.97 3.20 3.18
C LYS A 15 2.64 3.41 1.83
N THR A 16 3.94 3.71 1.82
CA THR A 16 4.69 4.01 0.60
C THR A 16 4.86 2.76 -0.26
N ALA A 17 5.09 1.60 0.35
CA ALA A 17 5.17 0.32 -0.36
C ALA A 17 3.81 -0.04 -0.98
N ILE A 18 2.72 0.11 -0.22
CA ILE A 18 1.35 -0.10 -0.71
C ILE A 18 1.05 0.82 -1.91
N LEU A 19 1.35 2.11 -1.77
CA LEU A 19 1.11 3.09 -2.83
C LEU A 19 1.93 2.79 -4.08
N GLU A 20 3.17 2.32 -3.93
CA GLU A 20 4.02 1.95 -5.06
C GLU A 20 3.46 0.75 -5.82
N ILE A 21 2.98 -0.29 -5.12
CA ILE A 21 2.31 -1.43 -5.76
C ILE A 21 1.03 -0.98 -6.46
N LEU A 22 0.10 -0.30 -5.77
CA LEU A 22 -1.19 0.06 -6.35
C LEU A 22 -1.08 1.02 -7.54
N LYS A 23 -0.01 1.82 -7.63
CA LYS A 23 0.25 2.68 -8.80
C LYS A 23 0.66 1.91 -10.06
N LYS A 24 1.24 0.71 -9.91
CA LYS A 24 1.68 -0.14 -11.03
C LYS A 24 0.54 -0.99 -11.59
N GLU A 25 -0.55 -1.10 -10.86
CA GLU A 25 -1.63 -2.04 -11.14
C GLU A 25 -2.83 -1.33 -11.76
N THR A 26 -3.37 -1.89 -12.84
CA THR A 26 -4.58 -1.38 -13.47
C THR A 26 -5.85 -1.81 -12.72
N ASN A 27 -5.80 -2.98 -12.08
CA ASN A 27 -6.92 -3.56 -11.35
C ASN A 27 -6.76 -3.36 -9.83
N PRO A 28 -7.86 -3.16 -9.08
CA PRO A 28 -7.79 -3.08 -7.63
C PRO A 28 -7.33 -4.42 -7.04
N LEU A 29 -6.58 -4.35 -5.94
CA LEU A 29 -5.99 -5.50 -5.25
C LEU A 29 -6.54 -5.69 -3.84
N ALA A 30 -6.72 -6.95 -3.44
CA ALA A 30 -7.00 -7.32 -2.06
C ALA A 30 -5.74 -7.12 -1.18
N PRO A 31 -5.89 -6.92 0.15
CA PRO A 31 -4.74 -6.75 1.06
C PRO A 31 -3.69 -7.87 0.98
N LYS A 32 -4.12 -9.11 0.74
CA LYS A 32 -3.24 -10.27 0.54
C LYS A 32 -2.42 -10.16 -0.76
N GLU A 33 -3.05 -9.73 -1.85
CA GLU A 33 -2.36 -9.54 -3.15
C GLU A 33 -1.32 -8.41 -3.04
N VAL A 34 -1.65 -7.33 -2.31
CA VAL A 34 -0.70 -6.24 -2.01
C VAL A 34 0.47 -6.75 -1.17
N TYR A 35 0.21 -7.55 -0.14
CA TYR A 35 1.26 -8.17 0.68
C TYR A 35 2.23 -8.98 -0.18
N GLU A 36 1.70 -9.91 -0.98
CA GLU A 36 2.49 -10.81 -1.82
C GLU A 36 3.39 -10.03 -2.79
N LYS A 37 2.85 -8.98 -3.42
CA LYS A 37 3.62 -8.11 -4.33
C LYS A 37 4.69 -7.28 -3.61
N ILE A 38 4.40 -6.75 -2.43
CA ILE A 38 5.41 -6.02 -1.63
C ILE A 38 6.60 -6.92 -1.28
N ILE A 39 6.34 -8.19 -0.93
CA ILE A 39 7.38 -9.17 -0.65
C ILE A 39 8.13 -9.55 -1.92
N SER A 40 7.44 -9.84 -3.02
CA SER A 40 8.09 -10.23 -4.28
C SER A 40 8.98 -9.14 -4.85
N GLU A 41 8.64 -7.86 -4.64
CA GLU A 41 9.44 -6.71 -5.07
C GLU A 41 10.45 -6.23 -4.01
N GLY A 42 10.49 -6.84 -2.82
CA GLY A 42 11.41 -6.45 -1.75
C GLY A 42 11.22 -5.03 -1.22
N LEU A 43 10.02 -4.46 -1.35
CA LEU A 43 9.76 -3.05 -1.02
C LEU A 43 9.67 -2.77 0.48
N TYR A 44 9.30 -3.77 1.27
CA TYR A 44 9.17 -3.67 2.72
C TYR A 44 9.36 -5.03 3.40
N ASN A 45 10.06 -5.04 4.53
CA ASN A 45 10.20 -6.24 5.36
C ASN A 45 9.27 -6.19 6.57
N PHE A 46 8.32 -7.11 6.63
CA PHE A 46 7.35 -7.18 7.71
C PHE A 46 7.90 -7.98 8.90
N LYS A 47 7.99 -7.33 10.07
CA LYS A 47 8.29 -8.00 11.35
C LYS A 47 7.03 -8.38 12.15
N ALA A 48 5.85 -8.01 11.66
CA ALA A 48 4.59 -8.22 12.36
C ALA A 48 4.15 -9.69 12.27
N LYS A 49 3.52 -10.20 13.34
CA LYS A 49 2.92 -11.56 13.36
C LYS A 49 1.83 -11.73 12.31
N ASN A 50 1.13 -10.65 11.95
CA ASN A 50 0.09 -10.66 10.92
C ASN A 50 0.27 -9.45 9.98
N PRO A 51 1.08 -9.59 8.90
CA PRO A 51 1.36 -8.50 7.98
C PRO A 51 0.15 -8.08 7.14
N ILE A 52 -0.75 -9.03 6.84
CA ILE A 52 -1.95 -8.75 6.03
C ILE A 52 -2.88 -7.81 6.81
N SER A 53 -3.12 -8.06 8.10
CA SER A 53 -3.92 -7.16 8.94
C SER A 53 -3.31 -5.76 9.07
N LEU A 54 -1.98 -5.66 9.08
CA LEU A 54 -1.29 -4.37 9.08
C LEU A 54 -1.53 -3.61 7.77
N ILE A 55 -1.45 -4.28 6.62
CA ILE A 55 -1.79 -3.71 5.31
C ILE A 55 -3.26 -3.27 5.26
N SER A 56 -4.19 -4.13 5.70
CA SER A 56 -5.62 -3.80 5.73
C SER A 56 -5.91 -2.55 6.56
N THR A 57 -5.25 -2.44 7.72
CA THR A 57 -5.38 -1.26 8.60
C THR A 57 -4.85 -0.02 7.91
N GLU A 58 -3.68 -0.10 7.28
CA GLU A 58 -3.08 1.05 6.60
C GLU A 58 -3.90 1.47 5.37
N LEU A 59 -4.35 0.53 4.54
CA LEU A 59 -5.25 0.79 3.41
C LEU A 59 -6.53 1.50 3.86
N ARG A 60 -7.20 0.96 4.87
CA ARG A 60 -8.44 1.54 5.40
C ARG A 60 -8.23 2.93 5.98
N SER A 61 -7.09 3.16 6.65
CA SER A 61 -6.77 4.46 7.26
C SER A 61 -6.69 5.58 6.23
N TYR A 62 -6.20 5.29 5.01
CA TYR A 62 -6.09 6.28 3.92
C TYR A 62 -7.18 6.11 2.84
N CYS A 63 -8.23 5.34 3.10
CA CYS A 63 -9.30 5.09 2.13
C CYS A 63 -10.34 6.23 2.12
N LYS A 64 -10.73 6.68 0.93
CA LYS A 64 -11.86 7.60 0.74
C LYS A 64 -13.13 7.00 1.35
N GLY A 65 -13.94 7.86 1.98
CA GLY A 65 -15.19 7.47 2.63
C GLY A 65 -15.03 6.89 4.05
N VAL A 66 -13.79 6.72 4.54
CA VAL A 66 -13.54 6.33 5.94
C VAL A 66 -13.38 7.60 6.79
N ASN A 67 -14.39 7.89 7.63
CA ASN A 67 -14.45 9.07 8.50
C ASN A 67 -14.39 8.68 10.00
N THR A 68 -13.49 7.76 10.35
CA THR A 68 -13.25 7.37 11.75
C THR A 68 -12.13 8.22 12.37
N SER A 69 -12.02 8.21 13.70
CA SER A 69 -10.91 8.85 14.44
C SER A 69 -9.51 8.32 14.05
N THR A 70 -9.47 7.14 13.43
CA THR A 70 -8.25 6.48 12.92
C THR A 70 -7.98 6.77 11.44
N SER A 71 -8.87 7.47 10.75
CA SER A 71 -8.66 7.86 9.36
C SER A 71 -7.55 8.91 9.28
N LYS A 72 -6.79 8.86 8.20
CA LYS A 72 -5.62 9.70 7.94
C LYS A 72 -5.83 10.50 6.66
N GLU A 73 -5.12 11.61 6.57
CA GLU A 73 -5.04 12.47 5.38
C GLU A 73 -3.62 12.47 4.79
N PRO A 74 -3.45 12.72 3.47
CA PRO A 74 -4.52 12.80 2.47
C PRO A 74 -5.15 11.42 2.23
N LYS A 75 -6.43 11.36 1.81
CA LYS A 75 -6.98 10.11 1.28
C LYS A 75 -6.22 9.70 0.00
N LEU A 76 -5.73 8.46 -0.03
CA LEU A 76 -4.87 7.93 -1.10
C LEU A 76 -5.50 6.77 -1.87
N PHE A 77 -6.48 6.09 -1.27
CA PHE A 77 -7.04 4.86 -1.80
C PHE A 77 -8.55 4.95 -1.90
N GLU A 78 -9.11 4.13 -2.78
CA GLU A 78 -10.54 3.83 -2.78
C GLU A 78 -10.75 2.32 -2.82
N MET A 79 -11.87 1.88 -2.24
CA MET A 79 -12.25 0.48 -2.17
C MET A 79 -13.31 0.16 -3.23
N VAL A 80 -13.08 -0.89 -4.01
CA VAL A 80 -13.98 -1.41 -5.05
C VAL A 80 -14.10 -2.92 -4.82
N ASP A 81 -15.31 -3.40 -4.50
CA ASP A 81 -15.61 -4.82 -4.27
C ASP A 81 -14.65 -5.52 -3.27
N GLY A 82 -14.33 -4.83 -2.17
CA GLY A 82 -13.43 -5.35 -1.13
C GLY A 82 -11.94 -5.31 -1.49
N LYS A 83 -11.59 -4.78 -2.66
CA LYS A 83 -10.21 -4.53 -3.12
C LYS A 83 -9.91 -3.04 -3.16
N TYR A 84 -8.64 -2.68 -3.29
CA TYR A 84 -8.17 -1.30 -3.21
C TYR A 84 -7.40 -0.90 -4.46
N ARG A 85 -7.57 0.35 -4.88
CA ARG A 85 -6.74 1.01 -5.91
C ARG A 85 -6.36 2.42 -5.46
N VAL A 86 -5.45 3.05 -6.19
CA VAL A 86 -5.11 4.46 -5.97
C VAL A 86 -6.33 5.32 -6.29
N LEU A 87 -6.62 6.27 -5.42
CA LEU A 87 -7.64 7.28 -5.65
C LEU A 87 -7.18 8.20 -6.78
N SER A 88 -7.90 8.17 -7.90
CA SER A 88 -7.73 9.05 -9.07
C SER A 88 -8.45 10.37 -8.92
#